data_AF-A0A524Q9Q6-F1
#
_entry.id   AF-A0A524Q9Q6-F1
#
_cell.length_a   1.000
_cell.length_b   1.000
_cell.length_c   1.000
_cell.angle_alpha   90.00
_cell.angle_beta   90.00
_cell.angle_gamma   90.00
#
_symmetry.space_group_name_H-M   'P 1'
#
loop_
_entity.id
_entity.type
_entity.pdbx_description
1 polymer ?
#
loop_
_entity_poly.entity_id
_entity_poly.type
_entity_poly.pdbx_seq_one_letter_code
_entity_poly.pdbx_strand_id
1 'polypeptide(L)'
;MTIASDLVRIQTEGIKGLDLKLCYPHKSFDRQSIVWDMNYYKYMFLKLIAAPFNETRLERDFEALTHFLLDAGQEYFLFRDFQTANIMIRDGKPWYIDYQGGRLGAPQYDIASLVYDAKAFIPERIRKSTLEKHLNLFSEATGISETELRKYSGAFTLIRLMQALGAFGFRGLHENKPTFTESIVPAVELMNELFESGEIKIDLPELRSASRAVPLQRKFKALSHHKVEMKINVTSFSYLTGKQVNYENGGGFVFDCRVLKNSASIPEFRQFTGRDPLVAEFYTNDDEAIAFAGDCMSIIRNSIPLMRQKGVSEINVAFGCVGGRYRSVWCATKVASMLSAMPSVTVEVNHTELSHR
;
A
#
# COMPACT_ATOMS: atom_id res chain seq x y z
N MET A 1 1.31 -19.94 -7.48
CA MET A 1 2.04 -19.45 -6.27
C MET A 1 1.50 -18.07 -5.93
N THR A 2 1.42 -17.74 -4.63
CA THR A 2 0.99 -16.41 -4.16
C THR A 2 2.18 -15.69 -3.55
N ILE A 3 2.15 -14.35 -3.49
CA ILE A 3 3.23 -13.54 -2.89
C ILE A 3 3.67 -14.04 -1.50
N ALA A 4 2.73 -14.48 -0.65
CA ALA A 4 3.05 -15.07 0.66
C ALA A 4 3.90 -16.36 0.56
N SER A 5 3.64 -17.21 -0.42
CA SER A 5 4.39 -18.45 -0.66
C SER A 5 5.77 -18.16 -1.24
N ASP A 6 5.87 -17.18 -2.13
CA ASP A 6 7.15 -16.74 -2.68
C ASP A 6 8.01 -16.13 -1.58
N LEU A 7 7.41 -15.34 -0.67
CA LEU A 7 8.11 -14.78 0.50
C LEU A 7 8.67 -15.87 1.40
N VAL A 8 7.90 -16.91 1.75
CA VAL A 8 8.40 -18.04 2.57
C VAL A 8 9.62 -18.68 1.92
N ARG A 9 9.58 -18.89 0.60
CA ARG A 9 10.70 -19.44 -0.15
C ARG A 9 11.90 -18.50 -0.16
N ILE A 10 11.70 -17.21 -0.37
CA ILE A 10 12.75 -16.17 -0.28
C ILE A 10 13.41 -16.20 1.09
N GLN A 11 12.64 -16.27 2.17
CA GLN A 11 13.14 -16.24 3.55
C GLN A 11 13.94 -17.50 3.92
N THR A 12 13.47 -18.68 3.48
CA THR A 12 14.04 -19.98 3.87
C THR A 12 15.13 -20.49 2.92
N GLU A 13 15.03 -20.20 1.63
CA GLU A 13 16.01 -20.61 0.60
C GLU A 13 16.99 -19.49 0.26
N GLY A 14 16.55 -18.23 0.25
CA GLY A 14 17.37 -17.09 -0.17
C GLY A 14 18.58 -16.81 0.73
N ILE A 15 18.58 -17.35 1.95
CA ILE A 15 19.73 -17.27 2.85
C ILE A 15 20.83 -18.28 2.51
N LYS A 16 20.49 -19.38 1.81
CA LYS A 16 21.42 -20.49 1.56
C LYS A 16 22.48 -20.07 0.55
N GLY A 17 23.73 -20.03 0.99
CA GLY A 17 24.86 -19.61 0.15
C GLY A 17 25.02 -18.09 0.04
N LEU A 18 24.23 -17.28 0.76
CA LEU A 18 24.42 -15.83 0.82
C LEU A 18 25.68 -15.50 1.61
N ASP A 19 26.58 -14.70 1.03
CA ASP A 19 27.74 -14.17 1.78
C ASP A 19 27.29 -13.01 2.68
N LEU A 20 27.05 -13.32 3.95
CA LEU A 20 26.64 -12.37 4.98
C LEU A 20 27.66 -11.24 5.23
N LYS A 21 28.90 -11.35 4.74
CA LYS A 21 29.89 -10.27 4.84
C LYS A 21 29.57 -9.11 3.89
N LEU A 22 28.79 -9.35 2.85
CA LEU A 22 28.38 -8.34 1.87
C LEU A 22 27.09 -7.60 2.29
N CYS A 23 26.39 -8.07 3.32
CA CYS A 23 25.20 -7.41 3.85
C CYS A 23 25.55 -6.05 4.46
N TYR A 24 24.87 -5.00 3.99
CA TYR A 24 25.05 -3.62 4.44
C TYR A 24 23.70 -3.01 4.89
N PRO A 25 23.68 -2.09 5.88
CA PRO A 25 24.78 -1.72 6.77
C PRO A 25 25.11 -2.78 7.83
N HIS A 26 24.19 -3.71 8.12
CA HIS A 26 24.36 -4.76 9.11
C HIS A 26 24.07 -6.15 8.52
N LYS A 27 24.76 -7.16 9.08
CA LYS A 27 24.63 -8.57 8.69
C LYS A 27 23.32 -9.21 9.18
N SER A 28 22.77 -8.70 10.26
CA SER A 28 21.47 -9.09 10.79
C SER A 28 20.67 -7.86 11.21
N PHE A 29 19.37 -8.03 11.41
CA PHE A 29 18.48 -7.00 11.97
C PHE A 29 18.67 -6.88 13.50
N ASP A 30 19.91 -6.66 13.91
CA ASP A 30 20.39 -6.66 15.29
C ASP A 30 19.77 -5.55 16.18
N ARG A 31 20.17 -5.53 17.45
CA ARG A 31 19.79 -4.50 18.43
C ARG A 31 19.95 -3.09 17.84
N GLN A 32 21.07 -2.82 17.18
CA GLN A 32 21.38 -1.50 16.66
C GLN A 32 20.39 -1.10 15.55
N SER A 33 20.08 -2.03 14.64
CA SER A 33 19.10 -1.84 13.57
C SER A 33 17.71 -1.53 14.11
N ILE A 34 17.26 -2.26 15.14
CA ILE A 34 15.95 -2.04 15.78
C ILE A 34 15.92 -0.67 16.47
N VAL A 35 16.97 -0.34 17.24
CA VAL A 35 17.08 0.95 17.94
C VAL A 35 17.11 2.12 16.95
N TRP A 36 17.75 1.98 15.80
CA TRP A 36 17.71 3.00 14.75
C TRP A 36 16.31 3.21 14.19
N ASP A 37 15.56 2.15 13.90
CA ASP A 37 14.18 2.26 13.42
C ASP A 37 13.28 2.98 14.44
N MET A 38 13.41 2.66 15.72
CA MET A 38 12.64 3.30 16.78
C MET A 38 13.04 4.76 17.01
N ASN A 39 14.33 5.08 16.96
CA ASN A 39 14.80 6.46 17.04
C ASN A 39 14.40 7.27 15.81
N TYR A 40 14.37 6.66 14.63
CA TYR A 40 13.87 7.31 13.43
C TYR A 40 12.39 7.70 13.61
N TYR A 41 11.57 6.81 14.16
CA TYR A 41 10.21 7.15 14.57
C TYR A 41 10.14 8.27 15.63
N LYS A 42 10.94 8.18 16.69
CA LYS A 42 10.97 9.18 17.78
C LYS A 42 11.28 10.57 17.23
N TYR A 43 12.40 10.72 16.53
CA TYR A 43 12.91 12.02 16.10
C TYR A 43 12.27 12.53 14.82
N MET A 44 12.04 11.65 13.84
CA MET A 44 11.54 12.07 12.53
C MET A 44 10.02 11.99 12.41
N PHE A 45 9.30 11.46 13.41
CA PHE A 45 7.85 11.48 13.43
C PHE A 45 7.27 12.10 14.70
N LEU A 46 7.45 11.47 15.87
CA LEU A 46 6.80 11.94 17.11
C LEU A 46 7.17 13.38 17.45
N LYS A 47 8.46 13.74 17.39
CA LYS A 47 8.92 15.12 17.60
C LYS A 47 8.38 16.08 16.54
N LEU A 48 8.38 15.68 15.25
CA LEU A 48 7.91 16.55 14.16
C LEU A 48 6.39 16.81 14.25
N ILE A 49 5.60 15.82 14.62
CA ILE A 49 4.15 15.95 14.83
C ILE A 49 3.80 16.60 16.17
N ALA A 50 4.79 16.80 17.05
CA ALA A 50 4.66 17.32 18.40
C ALA A 50 3.80 16.45 19.34
N ALA A 51 3.85 15.12 19.16
CA ALA A 51 3.19 14.20 20.09
C ALA A 51 3.90 14.25 21.46
N PRO A 52 3.16 14.39 22.57
CA PRO A 52 3.74 14.37 23.90
C PRO A 52 4.16 12.95 24.29
N PHE A 53 5.33 12.83 24.89
CA PHE A 53 5.82 11.61 25.53
C PHE A 53 6.91 11.94 26.55
N ASN A 54 7.12 11.06 27.52
CA ASN A 54 8.25 11.11 28.45
C ASN A 54 9.45 10.35 27.86
N GLU A 55 10.58 11.04 27.65
CA GLU A 55 11.79 10.45 27.04
C GLU A 55 12.25 9.17 27.74
N THR A 56 12.40 9.21 29.07
CA THR A 56 12.90 8.05 29.84
C THR A 56 11.95 6.86 29.79
N ARG A 57 10.63 7.09 29.85
CA ARG A 57 9.66 5.99 29.76
C ARG A 57 9.59 5.41 28.34
N LEU A 58 9.69 6.26 27.32
CA LEU A 58 9.68 5.81 25.94
C LEU A 58 10.94 5.00 25.61
N GLU A 59 12.10 5.41 26.14
CA GLU A 59 13.35 4.66 25.99
C GLU A 59 13.29 3.29 26.68
N ARG A 60 12.64 3.20 27.86
CA ARG A 60 12.37 1.90 28.51
C ARG A 60 11.48 0.99 27.66
N ASP A 61 10.41 1.53 27.07
CA ASP A 61 9.55 0.80 26.15
C ASP A 61 10.32 0.33 24.91
N PHE A 62 11.21 1.17 24.36
CA PHE A 62 12.08 0.82 23.25
C PHE A 62 13.04 -0.31 23.61
N GLU A 63 13.66 -0.27 24.79
CA GLU A 63 14.50 -1.36 25.28
C GLU A 63 13.72 -2.67 25.42
N ALA A 64 12.54 -2.62 26.05
CA ALA A 64 11.66 -3.78 26.21
C ALA A 64 11.25 -4.39 24.85
N LEU A 65 10.82 -3.55 23.91
CA LEU A 65 10.49 -3.97 22.54
C LEU A 65 11.70 -4.57 21.83
N THR A 66 12.89 -4.00 22.01
CA THR A 66 14.13 -4.52 21.40
C THR A 66 14.44 -5.92 21.90
N HIS A 67 14.39 -6.14 23.22
CA HIS A 67 14.61 -7.47 23.80
C HIS A 67 13.59 -8.47 23.27
N PHE A 68 12.30 -8.12 23.27
CA PHE A 68 11.26 -9.00 22.78
C PHE A 68 11.40 -9.35 21.30
N LEU A 69 11.80 -8.40 20.44
CA LEU A 69 12.04 -8.66 19.02
C LEU A 69 13.25 -9.57 18.77
N LEU A 70 14.31 -9.43 19.58
CA LEU A 70 15.51 -10.27 19.48
C LEU A 70 15.23 -11.71 19.90
N ASP A 71 14.31 -11.93 20.85
CA ASP A 71 13.91 -13.27 21.30
C ASP A 71 13.25 -14.10 20.19
N ALA A 72 12.73 -13.47 19.12
CA ALA A 72 12.15 -14.17 17.98
C ALA A 72 13.18 -14.89 17.09
N GLY A 73 14.48 -14.63 17.28
CA GLY A 73 15.55 -15.18 16.45
C GLY A 73 15.78 -14.40 15.15
N GLN A 74 16.91 -14.70 14.50
CA GLN A 74 17.41 -13.96 13.32
C GLN A 74 18.07 -14.88 12.30
N GLU A 75 17.46 -16.05 12.05
CA GLU A 75 18.10 -17.13 11.29
C GLU A 75 17.73 -17.15 9.81
N TYR A 76 16.76 -16.32 9.39
CA TYR A 76 16.19 -16.34 8.04
C TYR A 76 16.61 -15.11 7.24
N PHE A 77 16.48 -15.20 5.92
CA PHE A 77 16.67 -14.04 5.07
C PHE A 77 15.53 -13.04 5.30
N LEU A 78 15.88 -11.85 5.75
CA LEU A 78 15.01 -10.68 5.86
C LEU A 78 15.20 -9.83 4.61
N PHE A 79 14.15 -9.68 3.80
CA PHE A 79 14.17 -8.85 2.60
C PHE A 79 14.25 -7.35 2.94
N ARG A 80 13.72 -6.97 4.11
CA ARG A 80 13.72 -5.64 4.72
C ARG A 80 12.72 -4.67 4.08
N ASP A 81 12.85 -4.42 2.78
CA ASP A 81 11.99 -3.47 2.05
C ASP A 81 10.92 -4.19 1.20
N PHE A 82 10.30 -5.22 1.79
CA PHE A 82 9.23 -6.01 1.17
C PHE A 82 7.88 -5.26 1.18
N GLN A 83 7.82 -4.13 0.47
CA GLN A 83 6.65 -3.26 0.35
C GLN A 83 5.93 -3.49 -0.98
N THR A 84 4.68 -3.06 -1.11
CA THR A 84 3.90 -3.24 -2.35
C THR A 84 4.57 -2.59 -3.56
N ALA A 85 5.24 -1.46 -3.37
CA ALA A 85 5.97 -0.75 -4.42
C ALA A 85 7.17 -1.53 -5.00
N ASN A 86 7.69 -2.52 -4.26
CA ASN A 86 8.86 -3.32 -4.62
C ASN A 86 8.48 -4.70 -5.19
N ILE A 87 7.19 -4.90 -5.50
CA ILE A 87 6.64 -6.09 -6.14
C ILE A 87 6.06 -5.68 -7.49
N MET A 88 6.78 -5.99 -8.57
CA MET A 88 6.35 -5.74 -9.94
C MET A 88 5.63 -6.95 -10.50
N ILE A 89 4.59 -6.74 -11.32
CA ILE A 89 3.95 -7.82 -12.07
C ILE A 89 4.49 -7.81 -13.50
N ARG A 90 5.02 -8.95 -13.94
CA ARG A 90 5.51 -9.16 -15.31
C ARG A 90 5.04 -10.53 -15.80
N ASP A 91 4.39 -10.58 -16.96
CA ASP A 91 3.82 -11.80 -17.53
C ASP A 91 2.90 -12.53 -16.52
N GLY A 92 2.08 -11.78 -15.78
CA GLY A 92 1.18 -12.30 -14.75
C GLY A 92 1.85 -12.86 -13.49
N LYS A 93 3.17 -12.69 -13.32
CA LYS A 93 3.95 -13.21 -12.18
C LYS A 93 4.61 -12.09 -11.36
N PRO A 94 4.72 -12.24 -10.03
CA PRO A 94 5.41 -11.28 -9.19
C PRO A 94 6.93 -11.36 -9.37
N TRP A 95 7.57 -10.20 -9.43
CA TRP A 95 9.01 -9.99 -9.43
C TRP A 95 9.37 -9.05 -8.27
N TYR A 96 10.41 -9.41 -7.53
CA TYR A 96 10.82 -8.73 -6.31
C TYR A 96 12.11 -7.94 -6.57
N ILE A 97 12.08 -6.65 -6.27
CA ILE A 97 13.20 -5.73 -6.44
C ILE A 97 13.55 -5.05 -5.12
N ASP A 98 14.62 -4.26 -5.09
CA ASP A 98 15.00 -3.44 -3.93
C ASP A 98 15.40 -4.27 -2.68
N TYR A 99 16.01 -5.44 -2.89
CA TYR A 99 16.47 -6.36 -1.82
C TYR A 99 17.89 -6.06 -1.33
N GLN A 100 18.52 -4.96 -1.72
CA GLN A 100 19.89 -4.63 -1.28
C GLN A 100 20.01 -4.38 0.23
N GLY A 101 18.88 -4.14 0.92
CA GLY A 101 18.81 -4.12 2.38
C GLY A 101 18.75 -5.52 3.02
N GLY A 102 18.80 -6.58 2.22
CA GLY A 102 18.67 -7.97 2.63
C GLY A 102 19.73 -8.41 3.64
N ARG A 103 19.30 -9.05 4.72
CA ARG A 103 20.17 -9.47 5.84
C ARG A 103 19.53 -10.61 6.62
N LEU A 104 20.18 -11.09 7.69
CA LEU A 104 19.56 -12.03 8.62
C LEU A 104 18.45 -11.35 9.46
N GLY A 105 17.34 -12.04 9.72
CA GLY A 105 16.28 -11.52 10.56
C GLY A 105 15.14 -12.51 10.80
N ALA A 106 14.08 -11.99 11.43
CA ALA A 106 12.89 -12.76 11.75
C ALA A 106 11.87 -12.71 10.59
N PRO A 107 11.13 -13.80 10.34
CA PRO A 107 10.24 -13.92 9.18
C PRO A 107 9.03 -12.99 9.22
N GLN A 108 8.60 -12.55 10.41
CA GLN A 108 7.41 -11.72 10.59
C GLN A 108 7.59 -10.30 10.03
N TYR A 109 8.82 -9.80 9.92
CA TYR A 109 9.08 -8.42 9.51
C TYR A 109 8.62 -8.14 8.07
N ASP A 110 8.98 -9.01 7.11
CA ASP A 110 8.67 -8.78 5.69
C ASP A 110 7.18 -8.91 5.40
N ILE A 111 6.50 -9.89 6.00
CA ILE A 111 5.06 -10.05 5.80
C ILE A 111 4.29 -8.85 6.39
N ALA A 112 4.74 -8.34 7.55
CA ALA A 112 4.19 -7.12 8.12
C ALA A 112 4.43 -5.91 7.21
N SER A 113 5.61 -5.81 6.59
CA SER A 113 5.94 -4.77 5.60
C SER A 113 5.00 -4.77 4.40
N LEU A 114 4.57 -5.94 3.94
CA LEU A 114 3.64 -6.06 2.83
C LEU A 114 2.21 -5.70 3.24
N VAL A 115 1.68 -6.34 4.28
CA VAL A 115 0.25 -6.27 4.56
C VAL A 115 -0.14 -4.99 5.31
N TYR A 116 0.79 -4.35 6.01
CA TYR A 116 0.59 -3.05 6.67
C TYR A 116 1.27 -1.89 5.92
N ASP A 117 1.48 -2.01 4.61
CA ASP A 117 2.01 -0.92 3.78
C ASP A 117 1.01 0.24 3.67
N ALA A 118 1.24 1.33 4.40
CA ALA A 118 0.34 2.48 4.40
C ALA A 118 0.26 3.24 3.06
N LYS A 119 1.17 2.97 2.11
CA LYS A 119 1.10 3.54 0.74
C LYS A 119 0.05 2.86 -0.13
N ALA A 120 -0.35 1.64 0.23
CA ALA A 120 -1.35 0.85 -0.48
C ALA A 120 -2.51 0.55 0.45
N PHE A 121 -3.73 0.89 0.05
CA PHE A 121 -4.88 0.46 0.82
C PHE A 121 -5.08 -1.06 0.64
N ILE A 122 -4.81 -1.82 1.70
CA ILE A 122 -5.05 -3.27 1.75
C ILE A 122 -6.18 -3.51 2.78
N PRO A 123 -7.36 -4.01 2.34
CA PRO A 123 -8.47 -4.28 3.25
C PRO A 123 -8.08 -5.24 4.38
N GLU A 124 -8.60 -5.03 5.59
CA GLU A 124 -8.25 -5.83 6.78
C GLU A 124 -8.40 -7.34 6.56
N ARG A 125 -9.49 -7.77 5.90
CA ARG A 125 -9.73 -9.18 5.54
C ARG A 125 -8.57 -9.76 4.72
N ILE A 126 -8.04 -8.98 3.78
CA ILE A 126 -6.91 -9.38 2.93
C ILE A 126 -5.61 -9.38 3.73
N ARG A 127 -5.39 -8.38 4.61
CA ARG A 127 -4.22 -8.36 5.50
C ARG A 127 -4.16 -9.60 6.38
N LYS A 128 -5.24 -9.90 7.10
CA LYS A 128 -5.34 -11.03 8.03
C LYS A 128 -5.16 -12.37 7.32
N SER A 129 -5.89 -12.60 6.24
CA SER A 129 -5.77 -13.86 5.47
C SER A 129 -4.38 -14.03 4.82
N THR A 130 -3.73 -12.95 4.37
CA THR A 130 -2.39 -13.02 3.79
C THR A 130 -1.33 -13.29 4.85
N LEU A 131 -1.44 -12.66 6.02
CA LEU A 131 -0.59 -12.92 7.17
C LEU A 131 -0.75 -14.36 7.66
N GLU A 132 -1.98 -14.83 7.89
CA GLU A 132 -2.27 -16.21 8.28
C GLU A 132 -1.67 -17.21 7.29
N LYS A 133 -1.87 -16.99 5.99
CA LYS A 133 -1.30 -17.86 4.97
C LYS A 133 0.23 -17.91 5.02
N HIS A 134 0.89 -16.78 5.22
CA HIS A 134 2.36 -16.73 5.36
C HIS A 134 2.81 -17.51 6.60
N LEU A 135 2.18 -17.28 7.76
CA LEU A 135 2.55 -17.96 9.01
C LEU A 135 2.40 -19.48 8.91
N ASN A 136 1.31 -19.96 8.31
CA ASN A 136 1.06 -21.40 8.14
C ASN A 136 2.11 -22.03 7.21
N LEU A 137 2.36 -21.42 6.05
CA LEU A 137 3.36 -21.91 5.09
C LEU A 137 4.78 -21.87 5.69
N PHE A 138 5.09 -20.85 6.47
CA PHE A 138 6.39 -20.73 7.15
C PHE A 138 6.55 -21.81 8.23
N SER A 139 5.49 -22.07 9.01
CA SER A 139 5.45 -23.14 10.00
C SER A 139 5.69 -24.51 9.35
N GLU A 140 5.00 -24.81 8.25
CA GLU A 140 5.17 -26.05 7.48
C GLU A 140 6.61 -26.21 6.95
N ALA A 141 7.22 -25.12 6.47
CA ALA A 141 8.56 -25.15 5.88
C ALA A 141 9.70 -25.27 6.91
N THR A 142 9.49 -24.85 8.16
CA THR A 142 10.57 -24.71 9.17
C THR A 142 10.37 -25.56 10.42
N GLY A 143 9.15 -26.03 10.68
CA GLY A 143 8.79 -26.72 11.92
C GLY A 143 8.57 -25.79 13.13
N ILE A 144 8.75 -24.48 12.99
CA ILE A 144 8.41 -23.52 14.04
C ILE A 144 6.89 -23.48 14.22
N SER A 145 6.40 -23.58 15.46
CA SER A 145 4.96 -23.55 15.71
C SER A 145 4.32 -22.21 15.31
N GLU A 146 3.11 -22.25 14.76
CA GLU A 146 2.34 -21.02 14.49
C GLU A 146 2.17 -20.14 15.72
N THR A 147 2.00 -20.74 16.91
CA THR A 147 1.87 -20.00 18.17
C THR A 147 3.09 -19.14 18.44
N GLU A 148 4.29 -19.68 18.24
CA GLU A 148 5.55 -18.94 18.42
C GLU A 148 5.69 -17.83 17.38
N LEU A 149 5.31 -18.08 16.12
CA LEU A 149 5.34 -17.05 15.08
C LEU A 149 4.35 -15.90 15.37
N ARG A 150 3.14 -16.23 15.82
CA ARG A 150 2.07 -15.27 16.15
C ARG A 150 2.43 -14.41 17.34
N LYS A 151 3.10 -14.97 18.36
CA LYS A 151 3.58 -14.24 19.56
C LYS A 151 4.32 -12.95 19.22
N TYR A 152 5.16 -12.96 18.18
CA TYR A 152 5.97 -11.81 17.80
C TYR A 152 5.38 -10.97 16.65
N SER A 153 4.33 -11.45 15.97
CA SER A 153 3.79 -10.81 14.76
C SER A 153 3.31 -9.37 15.00
N GLY A 154 2.64 -9.11 16.13
CA GLY A 154 2.22 -7.76 16.50
C GLY A 154 3.40 -6.81 16.74
N ALA A 155 4.45 -7.27 17.42
CA ALA A 155 5.64 -6.47 17.68
C ALA A 155 6.44 -6.15 16.40
N PHE A 156 6.55 -7.11 15.47
CA PHE A 156 7.19 -6.88 14.17
C PHE A 156 6.37 -5.92 13.28
N THR A 157 5.03 -6.00 13.36
CA THR A 157 4.15 -5.02 12.71
C THR A 157 4.35 -3.62 13.29
N LEU A 158 4.49 -3.51 14.61
CA LEU A 158 4.71 -2.25 15.29
C LEU A 158 6.02 -1.59 14.86
N ILE A 159 7.15 -2.30 14.91
CA ILE A 159 8.45 -1.74 14.49
C ILE A 159 8.46 -1.38 13.00
N ARG A 160 7.73 -2.13 12.16
CA ARG A 160 7.60 -1.82 10.74
C ARG A 160 6.82 -0.53 10.50
N LEU A 161 5.71 -0.33 11.21
CA LEU A 161 4.93 0.91 11.16
C LEU A 161 5.73 2.10 11.71
N MET A 162 6.52 1.90 12.77
CA MET A 162 7.44 2.91 13.30
C MET A 162 8.47 3.35 12.25
N GLN A 163 9.12 2.40 11.57
CA GLN A 163 10.06 2.70 10.49
C GLN A 163 9.39 3.49 9.35
N ALA A 164 8.19 3.08 8.94
CA ALA A 164 7.42 3.76 7.90
C ALA A 164 7.03 5.18 8.31
N LEU A 165 6.51 5.36 9.53
CA LEU A 165 6.15 6.68 10.08
C LEU A 165 7.36 7.60 10.22
N GLY A 166 8.53 7.07 10.61
CA GLY A 166 9.79 7.82 10.58
C GLY A 166 10.11 8.34 9.18
N ALA A 167 9.96 7.49 8.16
CA ALA A 167 10.19 7.88 6.76
C ALA A 167 9.17 8.91 6.27
N PHE A 168 7.88 8.72 6.58
CA PHE A 168 6.81 9.64 6.20
C PHE A 168 6.94 10.98 6.92
N GLY A 169 7.33 10.96 8.19
CA GLY A 169 7.60 12.16 8.96
C GLY A 169 8.79 12.95 8.40
N PHE A 170 9.92 12.28 8.12
CA PHE A 170 11.07 12.93 7.51
C PHE A 170 10.75 13.49 6.11
N ARG A 171 10.27 12.65 5.20
CA ARG A 171 10.01 13.06 3.81
C ARG A 171 8.82 14.01 3.69
N GLY A 172 7.76 13.77 4.46
CA GLY A 172 6.52 14.53 4.40
C GLY A 172 6.55 15.82 5.23
N LEU A 173 6.94 15.74 6.50
CA LEU A 173 6.88 16.89 7.43
C LEU A 173 8.15 17.74 7.45
N HIS A 174 9.32 17.15 7.16
CA HIS A 174 10.60 17.88 7.14
C HIS A 174 11.01 18.31 5.72
N GLU A 175 10.98 17.40 4.73
CA GLU A 175 11.29 17.73 3.34
C GLU A 175 10.10 18.28 2.52
N ASN A 176 8.89 18.33 3.10
CA ASN A 176 7.67 18.83 2.46
C ASN A 176 7.27 18.09 1.16
N LYS A 177 7.44 16.75 1.12
CA LYS A 177 7.01 15.93 -0.03
C LYS A 177 5.55 15.46 0.14
N PRO A 178 4.58 15.95 -0.68
CA PRO A 178 3.15 15.72 -0.46
C PRO A 178 2.75 14.24 -0.41
N THR A 179 3.26 13.42 -1.33
CA THR A 179 2.95 11.98 -1.42
C THR A 179 3.25 11.20 -0.13
N PHE A 180 4.18 11.67 0.70
CA PHE A 180 4.51 11.06 1.98
C PHE A 180 3.55 11.49 3.10
N THR A 181 3.00 12.71 3.03
CA THR A 181 2.05 13.21 4.03
C THR A 181 0.72 12.45 4.03
N GLU A 182 0.29 11.97 2.86
CA GLU A 182 -0.93 11.15 2.73
C GLU A 182 -0.83 9.80 3.43
N SER A 183 0.38 9.24 3.51
CA SER A 183 0.60 7.93 4.16
C SER A 183 0.67 8.04 5.69
N ILE A 184 0.81 9.26 6.25
CA ILE A 184 0.89 9.48 7.71
C ILE A 184 -0.42 9.08 8.39
N VAL A 185 -1.56 9.58 7.90
CA VAL A 185 -2.86 9.33 8.55
C VAL A 185 -3.20 7.83 8.55
N PRO A 186 -3.15 7.11 7.41
CA PRO A 186 -3.37 5.66 7.38
C PRO A 186 -2.39 4.89 8.27
N ALA A 187 -1.10 5.26 8.28
CA ALA A 187 -0.12 4.56 9.12
C ALA A 187 -0.36 4.75 10.62
N VAL A 188 -0.78 5.94 11.06
CA VAL A 188 -1.17 6.18 12.46
C VAL A 188 -2.46 5.44 12.82
N GLU A 189 -3.44 5.39 11.91
CA GLU A 189 -4.66 4.60 12.10
C GLU A 189 -4.33 3.12 12.28
N LEU A 190 -3.51 2.54 11.38
CA LEU A 190 -3.03 1.15 11.49
C LEU A 190 -2.26 0.88 12.79
N MET A 191 -1.41 1.81 13.23
CA MET A 191 -0.64 1.66 14.47
C MET A 191 -1.54 1.69 15.70
N ASN A 192 -2.55 2.56 15.74
CA ASN A 192 -3.51 2.62 16.84
C ASN A 192 -4.45 1.41 16.82
N GLU A 193 -4.94 0.97 15.65
CA GLU A 193 -5.67 -0.30 15.50
C GLU A 193 -4.87 -1.48 16.06
N LEU A 194 -3.57 -1.55 15.75
CA LEU A 194 -2.69 -2.60 16.27
C LEU A 194 -2.59 -2.56 17.81
N PHE A 195 -2.48 -1.38 18.42
CA PHE A 195 -2.49 -1.26 19.88
C PHE A 195 -3.80 -1.75 20.51
N GLU A 196 -4.94 -1.53 19.87
CA GLU A 196 -6.26 -1.97 20.37
C GLU A 196 -6.55 -3.45 20.08
N SER A 197 -5.88 -4.05 19.09
CA SER A 197 -6.16 -5.43 18.63
C SER A 197 -5.81 -6.53 19.65
N GLY A 198 -4.93 -6.26 20.61
CA GLY A 198 -4.37 -7.26 21.52
C GLY A 198 -3.28 -8.15 20.90
N GLU A 199 -2.82 -7.85 19.68
CA GLU A 199 -1.77 -8.63 18.98
C GLU A 199 -0.35 -8.36 19.51
N ILE A 200 -0.11 -7.21 20.16
CA ILE A 200 1.17 -6.90 20.80
C ILE A 200 1.22 -7.61 22.15
N LYS A 201 2.08 -8.64 22.27
CA LYS A 201 2.19 -9.50 23.46
C LYS A 201 3.19 -9.01 24.52
N ILE A 202 3.48 -7.71 24.52
CA ILE A 202 4.30 -7.02 25.51
C ILE A 202 3.65 -5.69 25.92
N ASP A 203 3.93 -5.24 27.13
CA ASP A 203 3.46 -3.94 27.60
C ASP A 203 4.40 -2.82 27.18
N LEU A 204 3.83 -1.75 26.60
CA LEU A 204 4.53 -0.59 26.04
C LEU A 204 3.71 0.68 26.34
N PRO A 205 3.54 1.03 27.62
CA PRO A 205 2.55 2.03 28.05
C PRO A 205 2.85 3.44 27.54
N GLU A 206 4.11 3.87 27.49
CA GLU A 206 4.48 5.20 27.00
C GLU A 206 4.38 5.27 25.48
N LEU A 207 4.82 4.24 24.76
CA LEU A 207 4.69 4.20 23.30
C LEU A 207 3.22 4.17 22.87
N ARG A 208 2.37 3.39 23.56
CA ARG A 208 0.92 3.37 23.35
C ARG A 208 0.31 4.76 23.62
N SER A 209 0.69 5.40 24.72
CA SER A 209 0.24 6.75 25.08
C SER A 209 0.64 7.77 24.01
N ALA A 210 1.91 7.76 23.59
CA ALA A 210 2.44 8.64 22.56
C ALA A 210 1.68 8.47 21.23
N SER A 211 1.46 7.23 20.80
CA SER A 211 0.71 6.91 19.57
C SER A 211 -0.74 7.42 19.63
N ARG A 212 -1.44 7.21 20.75
CA ARG A 212 -2.81 7.72 20.97
C ARG A 212 -2.87 9.24 21.04
N ALA A 213 -1.79 9.91 21.43
CA ALA A 213 -1.71 11.36 21.46
C ALA A 213 -1.49 12.00 20.07
N VAL A 214 -0.98 11.25 19.08
CA VAL A 214 -0.73 11.75 17.71
C VAL A 214 -2.00 12.35 17.07
N PRO A 215 -3.18 11.67 17.06
CA PRO A 215 -4.40 12.22 16.49
C PRO A 215 -4.88 13.54 17.11
N LEU A 216 -4.46 13.85 18.34
CA LEU A 216 -4.84 15.07 19.05
C LEU A 216 -4.05 16.30 18.57
N GLN A 217 -2.90 16.09 17.92
CA GLN A 217 -1.98 17.17 17.54
C GLN A 217 -2.52 18.00 16.38
N ARG A 218 -2.28 19.31 16.43
CA ARG A 218 -2.73 20.26 15.40
C ARG A 218 -2.22 19.88 14.00
N LYS A 219 -0.95 19.48 13.88
CA LYS A 219 -0.36 19.06 12.60
C LYS A 219 -1.06 17.81 12.06
N PHE A 220 -1.31 16.81 12.90
CA PHE A 220 -2.05 15.62 12.48
C PHE A 220 -3.48 15.97 12.07
N LYS A 221 -4.17 16.82 12.84
CA LYS A 221 -5.50 17.31 12.48
C LYS A 221 -5.47 17.99 11.11
N ALA A 222 -4.51 18.86 10.82
CA ALA A 222 -4.42 19.48 9.50
C ALA A 222 -4.27 18.45 8.37
N LEU A 223 -3.49 17.38 8.58
CA LEU A 223 -3.37 16.26 7.64
C LEU A 223 -4.67 15.45 7.52
N SER A 224 -5.40 15.26 8.63
CA SER A 224 -6.65 14.49 8.64
C SER A 224 -7.84 15.28 8.09
N HIS A 225 -7.81 16.62 8.11
CA HIS A 225 -8.83 17.47 7.48
C HIS A 225 -8.80 17.36 5.95
N HIS A 226 -7.80 16.69 5.36
CA HIS A 226 -7.82 16.28 3.95
C HIS A 226 -8.67 15.01 3.71
N LYS A 227 -9.43 14.51 4.71
CA LYS A 227 -10.57 13.61 4.54
C LYS A 227 -11.82 14.31 3.94
N VAL A 228 -11.65 15.39 3.17
CA VAL A 228 -12.71 15.82 2.26
C VAL A 228 -12.92 14.64 1.30
N GLU A 229 -14.12 14.06 1.39
CA GLU A 229 -14.54 12.99 0.51
C GLU A 229 -14.34 13.46 -0.93
N MET A 230 -13.55 12.71 -1.68
CA MET A 230 -13.28 13.02 -3.08
C MET A 230 -14.28 12.23 -3.91
N LYS A 231 -15.23 12.93 -4.53
CA LYS A 231 -16.12 12.33 -5.51
C LYS A 231 -15.41 12.24 -6.85
N ILE A 232 -15.33 11.05 -7.44
CA ILE A 232 -14.75 10.84 -8.77
C ILE A 232 -15.81 10.29 -9.71
N ASN A 233 -16.20 11.08 -10.70
CA ASN A 233 -17.11 10.65 -11.76
C ASN A 233 -16.29 10.05 -12.90
N VAL A 234 -16.37 8.75 -13.09
CA VAL A 234 -15.68 8.04 -14.17
C VAL A 234 -16.66 7.78 -15.30
N THR A 235 -16.37 8.31 -16.49
CA THR A 235 -17.19 8.09 -17.69
C THR A 235 -16.42 7.37 -18.80
N SER A 236 -17.06 6.44 -19.50
CA SER A 236 -16.59 5.98 -20.81
C SER A 236 -17.39 6.63 -21.94
N PHE A 237 -16.73 7.00 -23.04
CA PHE A 237 -17.39 7.63 -24.19
C PHE A 237 -16.82 7.17 -25.54
N SER A 238 -17.52 7.57 -26.59
CA SER A 238 -17.18 7.35 -28.00
C SER A 238 -16.64 8.64 -28.63
N TYR A 239 -15.50 8.56 -29.31
CA TYR A 239 -14.98 9.70 -30.08
C TYR A 239 -15.86 10.02 -31.30
N LEU A 240 -16.70 9.09 -31.77
CA LEU A 240 -17.64 9.35 -32.87
C LEU A 240 -18.82 10.24 -32.44
N THR A 241 -19.32 10.03 -31.22
CA THR A 241 -20.42 10.84 -30.66
C THR A 241 -19.88 12.11 -29.97
N GLY A 242 -18.60 12.08 -29.57
CA GLY A 242 -17.97 13.15 -28.81
C GLY A 242 -18.42 13.13 -27.35
N LYS A 243 -17.76 13.95 -26.52
CA LYS A 243 -18.16 14.16 -25.14
C LYS A 243 -17.99 15.63 -24.79
N GLN A 244 -19.08 16.29 -24.41
CA GLN A 244 -18.96 17.51 -23.62
C GLN A 244 -18.55 17.07 -22.22
N VAL A 245 -17.33 17.41 -21.82
CA VAL A 245 -16.88 17.18 -20.45
C VAL A 245 -17.00 18.49 -19.71
N ASN A 246 -17.87 18.51 -18.70
CA ASN A 246 -17.97 19.65 -17.81
C ASN A 246 -16.82 19.57 -16.79
N TYR A 247 -15.87 20.50 -16.90
CA TYR A 247 -14.74 20.67 -15.98
C TYR A 247 -14.84 21.99 -15.20
N GLU A 248 -16.05 22.54 -15.00
CA GLU A 248 -16.28 23.86 -14.39
C GLU A 248 -15.58 24.04 -13.04
N ASN A 249 -15.29 22.95 -12.30
CA ASN A 249 -14.56 22.97 -11.03
C ASN A 249 -13.03 22.84 -11.18
N GLY A 250 -12.48 22.99 -12.40
CA GLY A 250 -11.03 23.01 -12.66
C GLY A 250 -10.31 21.67 -12.51
N GLY A 251 -11.03 20.55 -12.38
CA GLY A 251 -10.47 19.22 -12.17
C GLY A 251 -11.02 18.17 -13.12
N GLY A 252 -10.13 17.42 -13.78
CA GLY A 252 -10.52 16.26 -14.57
C GLY A 252 -9.48 15.77 -15.55
N PHE A 253 -9.72 14.59 -16.15
CA PHE A 253 -8.81 13.93 -17.07
C PHE A 253 -9.57 13.31 -18.25
N VAL A 254 -8.99 13.39 -19.45
CA VAL A 254 -9.41 12.55 -20.59
C VAL A 254 -8.26 11.63 -20.95
N PHE A 255 -8.51 10.34 -20.96
CA PHE A 255 -7.57 9.32 -21.41
C PHE A 255 -8.06 8.71 -22.72
N ASP A 256 -7.19 8.71 -23.73
CA ASP A 256 -7.46 8.12 -25.03
C ASP A 256 -7.07 6.63 -25.02
N CYS A 257 -8.07 5.74 -24.99
CA CYS A 257 -7.86 4.30 -24.98
C CYS A 257 -7.69 3.72 -26.40
N ARG A 258 -7.64 4.52 -27.47
CA ARG A 258 -7.53 4.01 -28.85
C ARG A 258 -6.22 3.28 -29.13
N VAL A 259 -5.18 3.54 -28.33
CA VAL A 259 -3.89 2.85 -28.39
C VAL A 259 -3.98 1.36 -28.01
N LEU A 260 -4.96 0.98 -27.18
CA LEU A 260 -5.14 -0.40 -26.72
C LEU A 260 -5.60 -1.34 -27.84
N LYS A 261 -5.28 -2.64 -27.69
CA LYS A 261 -5.69 -3.70 -28.63
C LYS A 261 -7.16 -3.62 -29.00
N ASN A 262 -7.44 -3.70 -30.29
CA ASN A 262 -8.79 -3.46 -30.80
C ASN A 262 -9.67 -4.71 -30.76
N SER A 263 -10.34 -4.92 -29.62
CA SER A 263 -11.27 -6.04 -29.45
C SER A 263 -12.50 -6.00 -30.37
N ALA A 264 -12.78 -4.88 -31.04
CA ALA A 264 -13.91 -4.78 -31.99
C ALA A 264 -13.69 -5.58 -33.28
N SER A 265 -12.45 -6.00 -33.55
CA SER A 265 -12.09 -6.85 -34.70
C SER A 265 -12.37 -8.34 -34.46
N ILE A 266 -12.64 -8.73 -33.22
CA ILE A 266 -12.88 -10.12 -32.81
C ILE A 266 -14.39 -10.41 -32.95
N PRO A 267 -14.82 -11.26 -33.91
CA PRO A 267 -16.23 -11.50 -34.19
C PRO A 267 -17.05 -11.96 -32.98
N GLU A 268 -16.46 -12.80 -32.13
CA GLU A 268 -17.05 -13.35 -30.91
C GLU A 268 -17.43 -12.25 -29.91
N PHE A 269 -16.76 -11.10 -29.96
CA PHE A 269 -16.97 -9.99 -29.04
C PHE A 269 -18.10 -9.04 -29.46
N ARG A 270 -18.65 -9.19 -30.67
CA ARG A 270 -19.62 -8.25 -31.25
C ARG A 270 -20.86 -8.00 -30.38
N GLN A 271 -21.32 -9.02 -29.65
CA GLN A 271 -22.49 -8.91 -28.76
C GLN A 271 -22.15 -8.42 -27.35
N PHE A 272 -20.87 -8.44 -26.98
CA PHE A 272 -20.40 -8.08 -25.64
C PHE A 272 -19.95 -6.60 -25.57
N THR A 273 -19.56 -6.18 -24.39
CA THR A 273 -19.07 -4.84 -24.01
C THR A 273 -17.85 -5.00 -23.11
N GLY A 274 -17.13 -3.90 -22.85
CA GLY A 274 -15.97 -3.93 -21.94
C GLY A 274 -16.29 -4.32 -20.48
N ARG A 275 -17.58 -4.40 -20.09
CA ARG A 275 -18.02 -4.89 -18.78
C ARG A 275 -18.17 -6.41 -18.73
N ASP A 276 -18.38 -7.05 -19.88
CA ASP A 276 -18.66 -8.47 -19.93
C ASP A 276 -17.39 -9.28 -19.65
N PRO A 277 -17.47 -10.37 -18.84
CA PRO A 277 -16.30 -11.12 -18.40
C PRO A 277 -15.36 -11.53 -19.52
N LEU A 278 -15.91 -11.97 -20.65
CA LEU A 278 -15.13 -12.41 -21.82
C LEU A 278 -14.23 -11.31 -22.39
N VAL A 279 -14.76 -10.10 -22.54
CA VAL A 279 -14.00 -8.95 -23.04
C VAL A 279 -13.08 -8.40 -21.95
N ALA A 280 -13.53 -8.43 -20.69
CA ALA A 280 -12.72 -7.96 -19.57
C ALA A 280 -11.48 -8.83 -19.34
N GLU A 281 -11.60 -10.14 -19.50
CA GLU A 281 -10.48 -11.09 -19.45
C GLU A 281 -9.49 -10.87 -20.58
N PHE A 282 -9.97 -10.60 -21.79
CA PHE A 282 -9.11 -10.26 -22.94
C PHE A 282 -8.14 -9.11 -22.64
N TYR A 283 -8.63 -8.01 -22.06
CA TYR A 283 -7.78 -6.89 -21.67
C TYR A 283 -7.00 -7.14 -20.37
N THR A 284 -7.51 -7.97 -19.47
CA THR A 284 -6.80 -8.30 -18.23
C THR A 284 -5.56 -9.14 -18.49
N ASN A 285 -5.59 -9.96 -19.54
CA ASN A 285 -4.46 -10.75 -20.02
C ASN A 285 -3.54 -9.96 -21.00
N ASP A 286 -3.76 -8.66 -21.16
CA ASP A 286 -2.95 -7.79 -22.00
C ASP A 286 -2.11 -6.84 -21.11
N ASP A 287 -0.81 -7.14 -20.99
CA ASP A 287 0.10 -6.41 -20.11
C ASP A 287 0.13 -4.90 -20.42
N GLU A 288 0.03 -4.52 -21.71
CA GLU A 288 -0.02 -3.11 -22.13
C GLU A 288 -1.30 -2.42 -21.66
N ALA A 289 -2.44 -3.11 -21.67
CA ALA A 289 -3.71 -2.57 -21.21
C ALA A 289 -3.75 -2.42 -19.68
N ILE A 290 -3.17 -3.40 -18.95
CA ILE A 290 -3.02 -3.32 -17.50
C ILE A 290 -2.08 -2.17 -17.11
N ALA A 291 -0.94 -2.03 -17.78
CA ALA A 291 0.00 -0.93 -17.55
C ALA A 291 -0.67 0.43 -17.79
N PHE A 292 -1.35 0.59 -18.93
CA PHE A 292 -2.07 1.83 -19.26
C PHE A 292 -3.11 2.20 -18.20
N ALA A 293 -3.92 1.24 -17.73
CA ALA A 293 -4.91 1.48 -16.69
C ALA A 293 -4.25 1.85 -15.34
N GLY A 294 -3.13 1.20 -15.00
CA GLY A 294 -2.32 1.51 -13.82
C GLY A 294 -1.72 2.92 -13.84
N ASP A 295 -1.24 3.36 -15.00
CA ASP A 295 -0.71 4.72 -15.19
C ASP A 295 -1.82 5.76 -15.07
N CYS A 296 -2.97 5.52 -15.70
CA CYS A 296 -4.14 6.40 -15.56
C CYS A 296 -4.56 6.55 -14.09
N MET A 297 -4.67 5.42 -13.37
CA MET A 297 -4.96 5.42 -11.93
C MET A 297 -3.92 6.23 -11.16
N SER A 298 -2.63 6.05 -11.45
CA SER A 298 -1.54 6.73 -10.75
C SER A 298 -1.61 8.25 -10.94
N ILE A 299 -1.89 8.71 -12.17
CA ILE A 299 -2.08 10.14 -12.47
C ILE A 299 -3.24 10.72 -11.65
N ILE A 300 -4.39 10.03 -11.64
CA ILE A 300 -5.58 10.47 -10.90
C ILE A 300 -5.28 10.51 -9.39
N ARG A 301 -4.77 9.40 -8.86
CA ARG A 301 -4.43 9.22 -7.44
C ARG A 301 -3.48 10.32 -6.95
N ASN A 302 -2.39 10.57 -7.68
CA ASN A 302 -1.39 11.56 -7.31
C ASN A 302 -1.93 13.01 -7.40
N SER A 303 -3.04 13.22 -8.10
CA SER A 303 -3.66 14.55 -8.25
C SER A 303 -4.68 14.86 -7.15
N ILE A 304 -5.36 13.85 -6.59
CA ILE A 304 -6.34 14.01 -5.49
C ILE A 304 -5.86 14.93 -4.34
N PRO A 305 -4.64 14.80 -3.82
CA PRO A 305 -4.15 15.60 -2.69
C PRO A 305 -3.99 17.07 -3.07
N LEU A 306 -3.47 17.32 -4.27
CA LEU A 306 -3.28 18.68 -4.82
C LEU A 306 -4.64 19.34 -5.11
N MET A 307 -5.60 18.56 -5.59
CA MET A 307 -6.97 19.00 -5.83
C MET A 307 -7.67 19.38 -4.50
N ARG A 308 -7.53 18.53 -3.46
CA ARG A 308 -8.04 18.81 -2.11
C ARG A 308 -7.45 20.10 -1.53
N GLN A 309 -6.14 20.33 -1.70
CA GLN A 309 -5.49 21.58 -1.26
C GLN A 309 -6.09 22.83 -1.95
N LYS A 310 -6.55 22.69 -3.20
CA LYS A 310 -7.23 23.75 -3.95
C LYS A 310 -8.73 23.88 -3.62
N GLY A 311 -9.25 23.08 -2.69
CA GLY A 311 -10.68 23.07 -2.34
C GLY A 311 -11.56 22.31 -3.33
N VAL A 312 -10.98 21.53 -4.24
CA VAL A 312 -11.72 20.68 -5.19
C VAL A 312 -12.11 19.38 -4.48
N SER A 313 -13.40 19.09 -4.41
CA SER A 313 -13.97 17.87 -3.82
C SER A 313 -14.55 16.90 -4.86
N GLU A 314 -14.59 17.28 -6.14
CA GLU A 314 -15.12 16.48 -7.23
C GLU A 314 -14.21 16.51 -8.46
N ILE A 315 -13.92 15.34 -9.04
CA ILE A 315 -13.08 15.16 -10.24
C ILE A 315 -13.85 14.39 -11.30
N ASN A 316 -13.84 14.88 -12.54
CA ASN A 316 -14.42 14.19 -13.69
C ASN A 316 -13.33 13.49 -14.51
N VAL A 317 -13.42 12.17 -14.66
CA VAL A 317 -12.48 11.34 -15.44
C VAL A 317 -13.21 10.72 -16.62
N ALA A 318 -12.65 10.84 -17.82
CA ALA A 318 -13.23 10.32 -19.04
C ALA A 318 -12.27 9.39 -19.79
N PHE A 319 -12.75 8.22 -20.19
CA PHE A 319 -12.03 7.26 -21.03
C PHE A 319 -12.69 7.20 -22.41
N GLY A 320 -11.93 7.47 -23.47
CA GLY A 320 -12.43 7.54 -24.83
C GLY A 320 -11.94 6.37 -25.69
N CYS A 321 -12.82 5.77 -26.49
CA CYS A 321 -12.41 4.93 -27.63
C CYS A 321 -13.30 5.23 -28.83
N VAL A 322 -13.06 4.61 -29.99
CA VAL A 322 -13.79 4.96 -31.23
C VAL A 322 -15.30 4.85 -31.04
N GLY A 323 -15.81 3.67 -30.62
CA GLY A 323 -17.25 3.42 -30.50
C GLY A 323 -17.77 3.35 -29.06
N GLY A 324 -16.96 3.70 -28.06
CA GLY A 324 -17.38 3.78 -26.65
C GLY A 324 -17.90 2.50 -25.99
N ARG A 325 -17.68 1.32 -26.58
CA ARG A 325 -18.27 0.04 -26.16
C ARG A 325 -17.32 -0.95 -25.47
N TYR A 326 -16.04 -0.93 -25.84
CA TYR A 326 -15.06 -1.95 -25.41
C TYR A 326 -13.93 -1.33 -24.57
N ARG A 327 -12.85 -0.86 -25.21
CA ARG A 327 -11.63 -0.33 -24.59
C ARG A 327 -11.92 0.70 -23.49
N SER A 328 -12.71 1.72 -23.82
CA SER A 328 -13.04 2.78 -22.85
C SER A 328 -13.92 2.29 -21.70
N VAL A 329 -14.85 1.37 -21.97
CA VAL A 329 -15.70 0.76 -20.94
C VAL A 329 -14.85 -0.04 -19.97
N TRP A 330 -14.00 -0.94 -20.48
CA TRP A 330 -13.11 -1.76 -19.65
C TRP A 330 -12.17 -0.89 -18.81
N CYS A 331 -11.52 0.10 -19.44
CA CYS A 331 -10.57 0.97 -18.75
C CYS A 331 -11.26 1.80 -17.65
N ALA A 332 -12.45 2.35 -17.95
CA ALA A 332 -13.27 3.06 -16.96
C ALA A 332 -13.65 2.16 -15.78
N THR A 333 -14.12 0.93 -16.03
CA THR A 333 -14.49 -0.02 -14.97
C THR A 333 -13.27 -0.43 -14.13
N LYS A 334 -12.14 -0.76 -14.77
CA LYS A 334 -10.91 -1.18 -14.08
C LYS A 334 -10.36 -0.08 -13.18
N VAL A 335 -10.21 1.14 -13.71
CA VAL A 335 -9.70 2.28 -12.95
C VAL A 335 -10.67 2.67 -11.85
N ALA A 336 -11.98 2.68 -12.10
CA ALA A 336 -12.98 2.94 -11.08
C ALA A 336 -12.88 1.96 -9.91
N SER A 337 -12.77 0.66 -10.18
CA SER A 337 -12.59 -0.36 -9.13
C SER A 337 -11.33 -0.14 -8.29
N MET A 338 -10.23 0.33 -8.89
CA MET A 338 -8.99 0.65 -8.17
C MET A 338 -9.15 1.91 -7.30
N LEU A 339 -9.84 2.93 -7.81
CA LEU A 339 -10.11 4.16 -7.08
C LEU A 339 -11.11 3.96 -5.93
N SER A 340 -12.14 3.14 -6.11
CA SER A 340 -13.13 2.82 -5.06
C SER A 340 -12.52 2.09 -3.86
N ALA A 341 -11.36 1.45 -4.03
CA ALA A 341 -10.63 0.86 -2.92
C ALA A 341 -9.90 1.91 -2.06
N MET A 342 -9.79 3.17 -2.52
CA MET A 342 -9.09 4.20 -1.75
C MET A 342 -9.98 4.77 -0.62
N PRO A 343 -9.41 5.05 0.57
CA PRO A 343 -10.16 5.68 1.65
C PRO A 343 -10.58 7.11 1.27
N SER A 344 -11.78 7.49 1.71
CA SER A 344 -12.35 8.84 1.47
C SER A 344 -12.45 9.20 -0.02
N VAL A 345 -12.64 8.21 -0.90
CA VAL A 345 -12.93 8.38 -2.32
C VAL A 345 -14.23 7.66 -2.64
N THR A 346 -15.17 8.39 -3.22
CA THR A 346 -16.45 7.84 -3.71
C THR A 346 -16.44 7.91 -5.22
N VAL A 347 -16.73 6.80 -5.89
CA VAL A 347 -16.62 6.69 -7.35
C VAL A 347 -17.98 6.39 -7.94
N GLU A 348 -18.40 7.21 -8.91
CA GLU A 348 -19.58 6.98 -9.73
C GLU A 348 -19.16 6.64 -11.15
N VAL A 349 -19.71 5.57 -11.73
CA VAL A 349 -19.34 5.11 -13.06
C VAL A 349 -20.52 5.24 -14.03
N ASN A 350 -20.31 5.97 -15.12
CA ASN A 350 -21.26 6.07 -16.21
C ASN A 350 -20.63 5.59 -17.53
N HIS A 351 -21.39 4.92 -18.38
CA HIS A 351 -20.92 4.53 -19.71
C HIS A 351 -21.87 5.07 -20.75
N THR A 352 -21.51 6.20 -21.36
CA THR A 352 -22.40 6.98 -22.22
C THR A 352 -23.09 6.12 -23.29
N GLU A 353 -22.33 5.30 -24.02
CA GLU A 353 -22.89 4.47 -25.09
C GLU A 353 -23.68 3.24 -24.62
N LEU A 354 -23.60 2.89 -23.32
CA LEU A 354 -24.33 1.76 -22.74
C LEU A 354 -25.55 2.21 -21.93
N SER A 355 -25.59 3.47 -21.49
CA SER A 355 -26.70 4.05 -20.71
C SER A 355 -27.89 4.49 -21.59
N HIS A 356 -27.74 4.52 -22.91
CA HIS A 356 -28.77 4.91 -23.88
C HIS A 356 -29.48 3.71 -24.56
N ARG A 357 -29.54 2.56 -23.89
CA ARG A 357 -30.19 1.35 -24.43
C ARG A 357 -31.35 0.86 -23.57
#